data_AF-A0AAV0CSU6-F1
#
_entry.id   AF-A0AAV0CSU6-F1
#
_cell.length_a   1.000
_cell.length_b   1.000
_cell.length_c   1.000
_cell.angle_alpha   90.00
_cell.angle_beta   90.00
_cell.angle_gamma   90.00
#
_symmetry.space_group_name_H-M   'P 1'
#
loop_
_entity.id
_entity.type
_entity.pdbx_description
1 polymer ?
#
loop_
_entity_poly.entity_id
_entity_poly.type
_entity_poly.pdbx_seq_one_letter_code
_entity_poly.pdbx_strand_id
1 'polypeptide(L)'
;MDVLSILASQGIVGNSFSLCFSPNGNGRLIFGDKGTRNQKKTPLDLTIENEAHNVLIEEIVVHQNVLKHVGLAVFFDSGTSFTILSDPG
;
A
#
# COMPACT_ATOMS: atom_id res chain seq x y z
N MET A 1 14.56 5.91 8.35
CA MET A 1 15.15 4.68 7.77
C MET A 1 14.48 3.50 8.45
N ASP A 2 13.62 2.79 7.72
CA ASP A 2 12.81 1.68 8.22
C ASP A 2 13.60 0.35 8.30
N VAL A 3 13.00 -0.66 8.95
CA VAL A 3 13.62 -1.99 9.14
C VAL A 3 13.98 -2.66 7.82
N LEU A 4 13.13 -2.56 6.80
CA LEU A 4 13.38 -3.18 5.50
C LEU A 4 14.59 -2.52 4.81
N SER A 5 14.65 -1.20 4.82
CA SER A 5 15.77 -0.43 4.25
C SER A 5 17.11 -0.83 4.88
N ILE A 6 17.14 -1.06 6.20
CA ILE A 6 18.34 -1.56 6.90
C ILE A 6 18.73 -2.95 6.38
N LEU A 7 17.81 -3.91 6.41
CA LEU A 7 18.10 -5.28 5.97
C LEU A 7 18.53 -5.35 4.51
N ALA A 8 17.90 -4.53 3.65
CA ALA A 8 18.25 -4.45 2.24
C ALA A 8 19.61 -3.81 2.00
N SER A 9 19.97 -2.75 2.74
CA SER A 9 21.29 -2.12 2.65
C SER A 9 22.44 -3.05 3.05
N GLN A 10 22.15 -4.05 3.88
CA GLN A 10 23.08 -5.10 4.30
C GLN A 10 23.08 -6.32 3.36
N GLY A 11 22.24 -6.32 2.33
CA GLY A 11 22.12 -7.41 1.36
C GLY A 11 21.45 -8.68 1.91
N ILE A 12 20.76 -8.60 3.05
CA ILE A 12 20.12 -9.76 3.70
C ILE A 12 18.85 -10.16 2.94
N VAL A 13 18.10 -9.17 2.47
CA VAL A 13 16.84 -9.33 1.73
C VAL A 13 16.78 -8.32 0.58
N GLY A 14 15.89 -8.55 -0.39
CA GLY A 14 15.55 -7.48 -1.34
C GLY A 14 14.83 -6.32 -0.65
N ASN A 15 14.96 -5.10 -1.18
CA ASN A 15 14.19 -3.94 -0.72
C ASN A 15 12.71 -4.03 -1.15
N SER A 16 12.01 -5.00 -0.60
CA SER A 16 10.59 -5.26 -0.81
C SER A 16 10.03 -6.01 0.39
N PHE A 17 8.72 -6.01 0.53
CA PHE A 17 8.04 -6.80 1.54
C PHE A 17 6.64 -7.18 1.06
N SER A 18 6.04 -8.17 1.71
CA SER A 18 4.63 -8.49 1.55
C SER A 18 3.93 -8.55 2.90
N LEU A 19 2.69 -8.04 2.93
CA LEU A 19 1.78 -8.08 4.06
C LEU A 19 0.59 -8.98 3.73
N CYS A 20 0.24 -9.86 4.66
CA CYS A 20 -0.95 -10.70 4.57
C CYS A 20 -1.69 -10.65 5.91
N PHE A 21 -2.78 -9.89 5.94
CA PHE A 21 -3.65 -9.79 7.12
C PHE A 21 -4.64 -10.97 7.13
N SER A 22 -4.89 -11.55 8.31
CA SER A 22 -5.99 -12.50 8.47
C SER A 22 -7.12 -11.89 9.30
N PRO A 23 -8.37 -12.35 9.08
CA PRO A 23 -9.53 -11.86 9.82
C PRO A 23 -9.44 -12.05 11.34
N ASN A 24 -8.61 -12.97 11.81
CA ASN A 24 -8.47 -13.31 13.23
C ASN A 24 -7.46 -12.40 13.96
N GLY A 25 -7.04 -11.29 13.37
CA GLY A 25 -6.05 -10.36 13.94
C GLY A 25 -4.59 -10.81 13.80
N ASN A 26 -4.35 -12.08 13.48
CA ASN A 26 -3.02 -12.58 13.13
C ASN A 26 -2.72 -12.29 11.65
N GLY A 27 -1.49 -11.88 11.34
CA GLY A 27 -1.03 -11.63 9.97
C GLY A 27 0.41 -12.08 9.75
N ARG A 28 0.93 -11.87 8.54
CA ARG A 28 2.31 -12.13 8.17
C ARG A 28 2.91 -10.91 7.49
N LEU A 29 4.12 -10.54 7.91
CA LEU A 29 5.01 -9.62 7.23
C LEU A 29 6.23 -10.42 6.78
N ILE A 30 6.56 -10.36 5.49
CA ILE A 30 7.69 -11.10 4.91
C ILE A 30 8.61 -10.12 4.19
N PHE A 31 9.81 -9.90 4.73
CA PHE A 31 10.83 -9.08 4.11
C PHE A 31 11.49 -9.79 2.92
N GLY A 32 11.81 -9.04 1.86
CA GLY A 32 12.39 -9.53 0.62
C GLY A 32 11.40 -10.18 -0.35
N ASP A 33 10.16 -10.45 0.06
CA ASP A 33 9.15 -11.00 -0.82
C ASP A 33 8.72 -9.98 -1.89
N LYS A 34 8.45 -10.45 -3.10
CA LYS A 34 8.04 -9.63 -4.26
C LYS A 34 6.64 -9.99 -4.78
N GLY A 35 5.95 -10.86 -4.05
CA GLY A 35 4.67 -11.41 -4.46
C GLY A 35 4.78 -12.33 -5.67
N THR A 36 3.63 -12.69 -6.23
CA THR A 36 3.55 -13.63 -7.35
C THR A 36 3.65 -12.91 -8.70
N ARG A 37 4.05 -13.64 -9.76
CA ARG A 37 4.15 -13.07 -11.11
C ARG A 37 2.83 -12.50 -11.65
N ASN A 38 1.70 -13.09 -11.23
CA ASN A 38 0.37 -12.72 -11.72
C ASN A 38 -0.31 -11.67 -10.85
N GLN A 39 0.35 -11.20 -9.78
CA GLN A 39 -0.20 -10.16 -8.93
C GLN A 39 -0.34 -8.86 -9.73
N LYS A 40 -1.52 -8.25 -9.66
CA LYS A 40 -1.76 -6.91 -10.21
C LYS A 40 -0.89 -5.89 -9.48
N LYS A 41 -0.41 -4.88 -10.20
CA LYS A 41 0.48 -3.85 -9.66
C LYS A 41 -0.04 -2.48 -10.04
N THR A 42 0.26 -1.52 -9.18
CA THR A 42 0.11 -0.09 -9.46
C THR A 42 1.41 0.60 -9.06
N PRO A 43 1.85 1.66 -9.76
CA PRO A 43 2.99 2.47 -9.34
C PRO A 43 2.73 3.13 -7.98
N LEU A 44 3.80 3.34 -7.22
CA LEU A 44 3.76 4.26 -6.09
C LEU A 44 3.82 5.70 -6.61
N ASP A 45 3.10 6.59 -5.95
CA ASP A 45 3.19 8.03 -6.19
C ASP A 45 4.38 8.60 -5.40
N LEU A 46 5.48 8.84 -6.13
CA LEU A 46 6.73 9.38 -5.58
C LEU A 46 6.75 10.90 -5.51
N THR A 47 5.70 11.59 -5.97
CA THR A 47 5.60 13.06 -5.89
C THR A 47 5.21 13.54 -4.49
N ILE A 48 4.66 12.65 -3.68
CA ILE A 48 4.27 12.93 -2.30
C ILE A 48 5.48 12.66 -1.38
N GLU A 49 6.06 13.73 -0.84
CA GLU A 49 7.24 13.67 0.03
C GLU A 49 6.90 13.24 1.47
N ASN A 50 6.57 11.96 1.65
CA ASN A 50 6.42 11.36 2.97
C ASN A 50 6.95 9.91 3.00
N GLU A 51 6.97 9.30 4.19
CA GLU A 51 7.45 7.92 4.37
C GLU A 51 6.40 6.87 3.97
N ALA A 52 5.20 7.29 3.56
CA ALA A 52 4.10 6.38 3.25
C ALA A 52 4.18 5.84 1.82
N HIS A 53 3.62 4.64 1.62
CA HIS A 53 3.47 4.05 0.29
C HIS A 53 2.20 4.57 -0.37
N ASN A 54 2.29 5.75 -0.98
CA ASN A 54 1.15 6.37 -1.64
C ASN A 54 0.88 5.75 -3.01
N VAL A 55 -0.39 5.65 -3.38
CA VAL A 55 -0.86 5.26 -4.72
C VAL A 55 -1.99 6.18 -5.16
N LEU A 56 -2.16 6.32 -6.47
CA LEU A 56 -3.23 7.13 -7.06
C LEU A 56 -4.45 6.27 -7.41
N ILE A 57 -5.62 6.67 -6.92
CA ILE A 57 -6.92 6.08 -7.27
C ILE A 57 -7.61 6.97 -8.30
N GLU A 58 -7.83 6.43 -9.49
CA GLU A 58 -8.42 7.17 -10.62
C GLU A 58 -9.95 7.04 -10.68
N GLU A 59 -10.50 5.91 -10.24
CA GLU A 59 -11.93 5.61 -10.29
C GLU A 59 -12.40 4.92 -9.00
N ILE A 60 -13.59 5.27 -8.54
CA ILE A 60 -14.29 4.63 -7.42
C ILE A 60 -15.64 4.12 -7.93
N VAL A 61 -15.95 2.85 -7.65
CA VAL A 61 -17.18 2.21 -8.10
C VAL A 61 -18.02 1.77 -6.90
N VAL A 62 -19.29 2.19 -6.87
CA VAL A 62 -20.28 1.76 -5.88
C VAL A 62 -21.51 1.23 -6.61
N HIS A 63 -21.72 -0.09 -6.56
CA HIS A 63 -22.72 -0.78 -7.37
C HIS A 63 -22.52 -0.53 -8.87
N GLN A 64 -23.39 0.26 -9.49
CA GLN A 64 -23.37 0.62 -10.91
C GLN A 64 -22.91 2.07 -11.12
N ASN A 65 -22.68 2.81 -10.03
CA ASN A 65 -22.23 4.19 -10.09
C ASN A 65 -20.71 4.21 -10.14
N VAL A 66 -20.18 4.85 -11.18
CA VAL A 66 -18.74 5.03 -11.39
C VAL A 66 -18.41 6.50 -11.23
N LEU A 67 -17.62 6.82 -10.22
CA LEU A 67 -17.00 8.12 -10.08
C LEU A 67 -15.63 8.07 -10.76
N LYS A 68 -15.50 8.79 -11.88
CA LYS A 68 -14.27 8.85 -12.68
C LYS A 68 -13.44 10.07 -12.36
N HIS A 69 -12.16 10.03 -12.72
CA HIS A 69 -11.21 11.14 -12.59
C HIS A 69 -11.11 11.67 -11.16
N VAL A 70 -11.17 10.76 -10.17
CA VAL A 70 -11.12 11.14 -8.74
C VAL A 70 -9.76 11.73 -8.39
N GLY A 71 -8.68 11.11 -8.88
CA GLY A 71 -7.32 11.56 -8.61
C GLY A 71 -6.96 11.54 -7.12
N LEU A 72 -7.48 10.56 -6.38
CA LEU A 72 -7.29 10.48 -4.93
C LEU A 72 -5.98 9.79 -4.59
N ALA A 73 -5.06 10.51 -3.96
CA ALA A 73 -3.86 9.91 -3.36
C ALA A 73 -4.24 9.21 -2.05
N VAL A 74 -3.87 7.94 -1.92
CA VAL A 74 -4.14 7.12 -0.73
C VAL A 74 -2.87 6.42 -0.26
N PHE A 75 -2.79 6.14 1.03
CA PHE A 75 -1.73 5.32 1.62
C PHE A 75 -2.33 4.15 2.41
N PHE A 76 -1.50 3.14 2.66
CA PHE A 76 -1.88 1.96 3.42
C PHE A 76 -1.48 2.12 4.88
N ASP A 77 -2.46 2.03 5.78
CA ASP A 77 -2.25 2.05 7.22
C ASP A 77 -2.68 0.71 7.84
N SER A 78 -1.76 0.00 8.48
CA SER A 78 -2.04 -1.24 9.21
C SER A 78 -2.44 -1.00 10.67
N GLY A 79 -2.39 0.24 11.17
CA GLY A 79 -2.76 0.62 12.52
C GLY A 79 -4.27 0.87 12.73
N THR A 80 -5.03 1.01 11.65
CA THR A 80 -6.47 1.30 11.69
C THR A 80 -7.30 0.17 11.08
N SER A 81 -8.43 -0.16 11.72
CA SER A 81 -9.34 -1.25 11.28
C SER A 81 -10.33 -0.85 10.18
N PHE A 82 -10.40 0.44 9.83
CA PHE A 82 -11.34 1.00 8.87
C PHE A 82 -10.61 1.89 7.88
N THR A 83 -11.10 1.92 6.65
CA THR A 83 -10.69 2.92 5.66
C THR A 83 -11.26 4.28 6.06
N ILE A 84 -10.38 5.29 6.17
CA ILE A 84 -10.78 6.67 6.42
C ILE A 84 -10.78 7.42 5.09
N LEU A 85 -11.94 7.94 4.72
CA LEU A 85 -12.10 8.88 3.61
C LEU A 85 -12.24 10.27 4.22
N SER A 86 -11.18 11.07 4.14
CA SER A 86 -11.20 12.44 4.65
C SER A 86 -12.11 13.32 3.78
N ASP A 87 -12.85 14.21 4.42
CA ASP A 87 -13.64 15.24 3.75
C ASP A 87 -12.68 16.18 2.98
N PRO A 88 -12.91 16.45 1.69
CA PRO A 88 -12.10 17.42 0.94
C PRO A 88 -12.18 18.86 1.47
N GLY A 89 -13.18 19.18 2.30
CA GLY A 89 -13.43 20.55 2.78
C GLY A 89 -14.15 21.43 1.76
#